data_AF-A0A7X2D2K7-F1
#
_entry.id   AF-A0A7X2D2K7-F1
#
_cell.length_a   1.000
_cell.length_b   1.000
_cell.length_c   1.000
_cell.angle_alpha   90.00
_cell.angle_beta   90.00
_cell.angle_gamma   90.00
#
_symmetry.space_group_name_H-M   'P 1'
#
loop_
_entity.id
_entity.type
_entity.pdbx_description
1 polymer ?
#
loop_
_entity_poly.entity_id
_entity_poly.type
_entity_poly.pdbx_seq_one_letter_code
_entity_poly.pdbx_strand_id
1 'polypeptide(L)'
;MTPSRRSLLRTAPAALLGLLAWVQPGARPARATAATAATAEEPYDPLTQVWECTYNGCDPYYYHPDTGDPDNIAGSHPIPPGTAFEDLPDTWLCPVCGAPKRWFVKHG
;
A
#
# COMPACT_ATOMS: atom_id res chain seq x y z
N MET A 1 -62.55 42.58 5.49
CA MET A 1 -62.42 44.05 5.49
C MET A 1 -60.95 44.44 5.43
N THR A 2 -60.58 45.26 4.42
CA THR A 2 -59.47 46.26 4.34
C THR A 2 -57.99 45.86 4.58
N PRO A 3 -57.02 46.49 3.87
CA PRO A 3 -56.93 46.59 2.42
C PRO A 3 -55.52 46.29 1.87
N SER A 4 -55.54 45.91 0.60
CA SER A 4 -54.43 45.86 -0.36
C SER A 4 -53.54 47.11 -0.33
N ARG A 5 -52.22 46.91 -0.14
CA ARG A 5 -51.19 47.92 -0.48
C ARG A 5 -50.56 47.57 -1.82
N ARG A 6 -51.27 47.94 -2.89
CA ARG A 6 -50.67 48.22 -4.20
C ARG A 6 -49.77 49.43 -4.06
N SER A 7 -48.47 49.30 -4.31
CA SER A 7 -47.64 50.46 -4.64
C SER A 7 -46.57 50.06 -5.67
N LEU A 8 -46.98 50.25 -6.93
CA LEU A 8 -46.26 50.99 -7.95
C LEU A 8 -44.81 50.58 -8.24
N LEU A 9 -44.69 49.92 -9.39
CA LEU A 9 -43.56 49.92 -10.31
C LEU A 9 -42.64 51.14 -10.15
N ARG A 10 -41.36 50.88 -9.90
CA ARG A 10 -40.25 51.73 -10.35
C ARG A 10 -39.35 50.88 -11.24
N THR A 11 -39.63 50.97 -12.54
CA THR A 11 -38.75 50.51 -13.62
C THR A 11 -37.48 51.36 -13.58
N ALA A 12 -36.37 50.78 -13.14
CA ALA A 12 -35.05 51.40 -13.25
C ALA A 12 -34.43 51.03 -14.61
N PRO A 13 -33.78 51.99 -15.30
CA PRO A 13 -33.39 51.85 -16.70
C PRO A 13 -32.15 50.96 -16.87
N ALA A 14 -32.12 50.23 -17.99
CA ALA A 14 -30.96 49.53 -18.49
C ALA A 14 -29.87 50.52 -18.93
N ALA A 15 -28.71 50.46 -18.27
CA ALA A 15 -27.48 51.06 -18.75
C ALA A 15 -26.47 49.95 -19.05
N LEU A 16 -26.28 49.70 -20.34
CA LEU A 16 -25.18 48.94 -20.92
C LEU A 16 -23.87 49.71 -20.72
N LEU A 17 -22.78 49.00 -20.43
CA LEU A 17 -21.46 49.09 -21.07
C LEU A 17 -20.32 48.85 -20.06
N GLY A 18 -19.68 47.69 -20.23
CA GLY A 18 -18.24 47.68 -20.48
C GLY A 18 -17.31 47.39 -19.30
N LEU A 19 -16.27 46.60 -19.65
CA LEU A 19 -14.99 46.45 -18.99
C LEU A 19 -14.91 45.39 -17.88
N LEU A 20 -14.73 44.14 -18.33
CA LEU A 20 -13.50 43.36 -18.09
C LEU A 20 -12.81 43.65 -16.73
N ALA A 21 -13.48 43.36 -15.62
CA ALA A 21 -12.80 43.14 -14.35
C ALA A 21 -12.40 41.67 -14.29
N TRP A 22 -11.17 41.42 -14.70
CA TRP A 22 -10.46 40.14 -14.60
C TRP A 22 -10.74 39.49 -13.25
N VAL A 23 -11.61 38.48 -13.23
CA VAL A 23 -11.67 37.50 -12.13
C VAL A 23 -10.27 36.93 -12.02
N GLN A 24 -9.57 37.32 -10.95
CA GLN A 24 -8.31 36.73 -10.53
C GLN A 24 -8.56 35.22 -10.32
N PRO A 25 -7.97 34.33 -11.13
CA PRO A 25 -8.03 32.90 -10.87
C PRO A 25 -7.03 32.60 -9.74
N GLY A 26 -7.41 32.89 -8.49
CA GLY A 26 -6.43 33.05 -7.40
C GLY A 26 -6.77 32.42 -6.05
N ALA A 27 -7.79 31.57 -5.93
CA ALA A 27 -8.02 30.83 -4.68
C ALA A 27 -8.55 29.42 -4.97
N ARG A 28 -7.63 28.50 -5.27
CA ARG A 28 -7.90 27.07 -5.11
C ARG A 28 -7.79 26.74 -3.61
N PRO A 29 -8.77 26.08 -2.98
CA PRO A 29 -8.50 25.46 -1.69
C PRO A 29 -7.38 24.44 -1.90
N ALA A 30 -6.31 24.57 -1.10
CA ALA A 30 -5.30 23.52 -1.01
C ALA A 30 -6.02 22.26 -0.51
N ARG A 31 -6.43 21.41 -1.45
CA ARG A 31 -6.75 20.03 -1.17
C ARG A 31 -5.44 19.45 -0.67
N ALA A 32 -5.36 19.27 0.65
CA ALA A 32 -4.26 18.60 1.32
C ALA A 32 -3.90 17.38 0.49
N THR A 33 -2.73 17.44 -0.12
CA THR A 33 -2.09 16.28 -0.71
C THR A 33 -1.80 15.34 0.45
N ALA A 34 -2.69 14.36 0.65
CA ALA A 34 -2.27 13.11 1.26
C ALA A 34 -1.01 12.69 0.51
N ALA A 35 0.09 12.62 1.26
CA ALA A 35 1.43 12.47 0.75
C ALA A 35 1.49 11.27 -0.22
N THR A 36 1.60 11.59 -1.50
CA THR A 36 2.15 10.68 -2.50
C THR A 36 3.66 10.81 -2.40
N ALA A 37 4.28 9.94 -1.63
CA ALA A 37 5.74 9.81 -1.58
C ALA A 37 6.13 8.40 -1.13
N ALA A 38 5.74 7.40 -1.93
CA ALA A 38 6.56 6.23 -2.18
C ALA A 38 6.65 6.12 -3.70
N THR A 39 7.87 6.21 -4.22
CA THR A 39 8.20 6.01 -5.62
C THR A 39 7.53 4.75 -6.15
N ALA A 40 6.99 4.82 -7.37
CA ALA A 40 6.64 3.65 -8.16
C ALA A 40 7.92 2.89 -8.55
N GLU A 41 8.38 2.05 -7.63
CA GLU A 41 9.12 0.80 -7.83
C GLU A 41 8.26 -0.23 -7.06
N GLU A 42 8.02 -1.42 -7.60
CA GLU A 42 7.18 -2.40 -6.89
C GLU A 42 7.69 -2.55 -5.45
N PRO A 43 6.83 -2.32 -4.44
CA PRO A 43 7.26 -2.45 -3.05
C PRO A 43 7.79 -3.86 -2.84
N TYR A 44 8.93 -3.99 -2.16
CA TYR A 44 9.45 -5.29 -1.74
C TYR A 44 8.34 -6.04 -0.98
N ASP A 45 7.87 -7.14 -1.56
CA ASP A 45 6.93 -8.06 -0.91
C ASP A 45 7.71 -9.29 -0.43
N PRO A 46 7.97 -9.42 0.89
CA PRO A 46 8.69 -10.56 1.44
C PRO A 46 7.97 -11.89 1.23
N LEU A 47 6.64 -11.88 1.04
CA LEU A 47 5.84 -13.09 0.88
C LEU A 47 5.93 -13.67 -0.53
N THR A 48 6.52 -12.93 -1.47
CA THR A 48 6.75 -13.42 -2.85
C THR A 48 8.15 -14.03 -3.04
N GLN A 49 8.98 -14.02 -2.01
CA GLN A 49 10.39 -14.44 -2.11
C GLN A 49 10.54 -15.92 -1.80
N VAL A 50 10.95 -16.70 -2.79
CA VAL A 50 11.31 -18.10 -2.59
C VAL A 50 12.76 -18.16 -2.12
N TRP A 51 13.10 -19.11 -1.25
CA TRP A 51 14.44 -19.29 -0.71
C TRP A 51 14.94 -20.71 -0.91
N GLU A 52 16.14 -20.86 -1.47
CA GLU A 52 16.73 -22.17 -1.79
C GLU A 52 17.84 -22.52 -0.80
N CYS A 53 17.81 -23.74 -0.26
CA CYS A 53 18.88 -24.28 0.56
C CYS A 53 20.11 -24.63 -0.29
N THR A 54 21.25 -24.01 0.00
CA THR A 54 22.52 -24.20 -0.73
C THR A 54 23.54 -25.06 0.04
N TYR A 55 23.11 -25.72 1.12
CA TYR A 55 24.00 -26.57 1.91
C TYR A 55 24.50 -27.77 1.10
N ASN A 56 25.78 -28.08 1.21
CA ASN A 56 26.43 -29.15 0.46
C ASN A 56 25.86 -30.53 0.84
N GLY A 57 25.35 -31.25 -0.15
CA GLY A 57 24.74 -32.58 0.05
C GLY A 57 23.28 -32.54 0.51
N CYS A 58 22.62 -31.38 0.43
CA CYS A 58 21.17 -31.27 0.58
C CYS A 58 20.48 -31.56 -0.76
N ASP A 59 19.39 -32.35 -0.75
CA ASP A 59 18.45 -32.32 -1.87
C ASP A 59 17.78 -30.94 -1.89
N PRO A 60 17.59 -30.30 -3.06
CA PRO A 60 17.11 -28.93 -3.13
C PRO A 60 15.79 -28.76 -2.37
N TYR A 61 15.79 -27.82 -1.42
CA TYR A 61 14.60 -27.41 -0.68
C TYR A 61 14.35 -25.93 -0.93
N TYR A 62 13.11 -25.62 -1.30
CA TYR A 62 12.62 -24.28 -1.55
C TYR A 62 11.62 -23.92 -0.47
N TYR A 63 11.94 -22.90 0.33
CA TYR A 63 10.99 -22.31 1.25
C TYR A 63 10.10 -21.32 0.50
N HIS A 64 8.80 -21.52 0.64
CA HIS A 64 7.73 -20.77 0.00
C HIS A 64 6.93 -20.03 1.09
N PRO A 65 7.02 -18.70 1.21
CA PRO A 65 6.32 -17.95 2.26
C PRO A 65 4.80 -18.13 2.21
N ASP A 66 4.22 -18.32 1.02
CA ASP A 66 2.79 -18.55 0.81
C ASP A 66 2.31 -19.89 1.39
N THR A 67 3.19 -20.89 1.49
CA THR A 67 2.87 -22.17 2.13
C THR A 67 3.38 -22.28 3.55
N GLY A 68 4.42 -21.51 3.91
CA GLY A 68 5.14 -21.70 5.16
C GLY A 68 5.83 -23.07 5.22
N ASP A 69 5.91 -23.64 6.42
CA ASP A 69 6.48 -24.96 6.69
C ASP A 69 5.71 -25.64 7.86
N PRO A 70 4.45 -26.06 7.63
CA PRO A 70 3.53 -26.48 8.69
C PRO A 70 3.91 -27.83 9.33
N ASP A 71 4.70 -28.65 8.65
CA ASP A 71 5.14 -29.96 9.14
C ASP A 71 6.41 -29.87 9.99
N ASN A 72 7.16 -28.76 9.87
CA ASN A 72 8.39 -28.54 10.62
C ASN A 72 8.14 -27.65 11.85
N ILE A 73 8.53 -28.15 13.02
CA ILE A 73 8.38 -27.41 14.28
C ILE A 73 9.67 -26.68 14.57
N ALA A 74 9.67 -25.36 14.42
CA ALA A 74 10.78 -24.51 14.83
C ALA A 74 10.42 -23.80 16.14
N GLY A 75 11.25 -23.99 17.17
CA GLY A 75 10.94 -23.52 18.52
C GLY A 75 9.81 -24.33 19.14
N SER A 76 8.61 -23.75 19.25
CA SER A 76 7.45 -24.38 19.93
C SER A 76 6.22 -24.57 19.04
N HIS A 77 6.25 -24.12 17.79
CA HIS A 77 5.09 -24.09 16.89
C HIS A 77 5.50 -24.40 15.44
N PRO A 78 4.57 -24.91 14.60
CA PRO A 78 4.80 -25.03 13.15
C PRO A 78 4.89 -23.65 12.48
N ILE A 79 5.46 -23.59 11.29
CA ILE A 79 5.53 -22.35 10.51
C ILE A 79 4.28 -22.23 9.62
N PRO A 80 3.39 -21.26 9.87
CA PRO A 80 2.16 -21.12 9.08
C PRO A 80 2.42 -20.48 7.70
N PRO A 81 1.49 -20.67 6.75
CA PRO A 81 1.39 -19.87 5.53
C PRO A 81 1.44 -18.36 5.79
N GLY A 82 2.04 -17.61 4.88
CA GLY A 82 2.20 -16.16 4.98
C GLY A 82 3.34 -15.73 5.91
N THR A 83 4.28 -16.63 6.24
CA THR A 83 5.45 -16.28 7.05
C THR A 83 6.61 -15.94 6.12
N ALA A 84 7.11 -14.71 6.18
CA ALA A 84 8.32 -14.35 5.43
C ALA A 84 9.52 -15.17 5.90
N PHE A 85 10.50 -15.41 5.02
CA PHE A 85 11.71 -16.15 5.41
C PHE A 85 12.50 -15.40 6.49
N GLU A 86 12.52 -14.07 6.42
CA GLU A 86 13.14 -13.19 7.39
C GLU A 86 12.52 -13.36 8.78
N ASP A 87 11.20 -13.58 8.85
CA ASP A 87 10.45 -13.76 10.10
C ASP A 87 10.57 -15.16 10.70
N LEU A 88 11.17 -16.13 9.98
CA LEU A 88 11.43 -17.45 10.53
C LEU A 88 12.32 -17.36 11.78
N PRO A 89 12.07 -18.17 12.82
CA PRO A 89 12.93 -18.20 14.00
C PRO A 89 14.33 -18.71 13.66
N ASP A 90 15.36 -18.26 14.38
CA ASP A 90 16.75 -18.69 14.19
C ASP A 90 16.97 -20.20 14.39
N THR A 91 16.06 -20.85 15.13
CA THR A 91 16.04 -22.29 15.36
C THR A 91 15.42 -23.08 14.23
N TRP A 92 14.84 -22.42 13.21
CA TRP A 92 14.32 -23.12 12.04
C TRP A 92 15.48 -23.70 11.21
N LEU A 93 15.32 -24.96 10.84
CA LEU A 93 16.31 -25.72 10.08
C LEU A 93 15.64 -26.25 8.81
N CYS A 94 16.43 -26.39 7.75
CA CYS A 94 16.00 -27.01 6.51
C CYS A 94 15.37 -28.39 6.79
N PRO A 95 14.11 -28.65 6.38
CA PRO A 95 13.44 -29.94 6.61
C PRO A 95 14.17 -31.14 6.00
N VAL A 96 14.97 -30.89 4.96
CA VAL A 96 15.67 -31.94 4.21
C VAL A 96 16.99 -32.31 4.88
N CYS A 97 17.83 -31.32 5.20
CA CYS A 97 19.21 -31.58 5.66
C CYS A 97 19.53 -31.07 7.08
N GLY A 98 18.62 -30.34 7.72
CA GLY A 98 18.85 -29.74 9.04
C GLY A 98 19.78 -28.54 9.05
N ALA A 99 20.14 -27.98 7.88
CA ALA A 99 20.99 -26.79 7.80
C ALA A 99 20.25 -25.53 8.30
N PRO A 100 20.93 -24.62 9.03
CA PRO A 100 20.34 -23.37 9.51
C PRO A 100 20.03 -22.36 8.38
N LYS A 101 19.17 -21.37 8.67
CA LYS A 101 18.75 -20.28 7.77
C LYS A 101 19.89 -19.63 6.96
N ARG A 102 21.10 -19.52 7.52
CA ARG A 102 22.27 -18.93 6.85
C ARG A 102 22.70 -19.62 5.55
N TRP A 103 22.22 -20.84 5.29
CA TRP A 103 22.49 -21.57 4.05
C TRP A 103 21.45 -21.33 2.96
N PHE A 104 20.44 -20.51 3.24
CA PHE A 104 19.44 -20.16 2.26
C PHE A 104 19.82 -18.89 1.53
N VAL A 105 19.59 -18.91 0.23
CA VAL A 105 19.71 -17.73 -0.63
C VAL A 105 18.35 -17.48 -1.27
N LYS A 106 18.08 -16.21 -1.58
CA LYS A 106 16.89 -15.86 -2.35
C LYS A 106 16.93 -16.56 -3.71
N HIS A 107 15.90 -17.32 -4.01
CA HIS A 107 15.68 -18.01 -5.26
C HIS A 107 14.75 -17.17 -6.14
N GLY A 108 15.30 -16.62 -7.22
CA GLY A 108 14.62 -15.70 -8.14
C GLY A 108 15.54 -15.23 -9.25
#